data_AF-A0A4P9YA30-F1
#
_entry.id   AF-A0A4P9YA30-F1
#
_cell.length_a   1.000
_cell.length_b   1.000
_cell.length_c   1.000
_cell.angle_alpha   90.00
_cell.angle_beta   90.00
_cell.angle_gamma   90.00
#
_symmetry.space_group_name_H-M   'P 1'
#
loop_
_entity.id
_entity.type
_entity.pdbx_description
1 polymer ?
#
loop_
_entity_poly.entity_id
_entity_poly.type
_entity_poly.pdbx_seq_one_letter_code
_entity_poly.pdbx_strand_id
1 'polypeptide(L)' 'MYSLVDQFDRAVKFLKELPQDTEIEPTNDEKLKLYGAYKQATSGSCNIAKPPFWDIVAKSKW' A
#
# COMPACT_ATOMS: atom_id res chain seq x y z
N MET A 1 -18.81 3.68 -18.10
CA MET A 1 -17.39 3.30 -18.04
C MET A 1 -16.83 3.90 -16.76
N TYR A 2 -16.43 3.09 -15.79
CA TYR A 2 -15.86 3.63 -14.54
C TYR A 2 -14.46 4.19 -14.83
N SER A 3 -14.14 5.37 -14.31
CA SER A 3 -12.80 5.92 -14.47
C SER A 3 -11.78 5.09 -13.68
N LEU A 4 -10.52 5.14 -14.09
CA LEU A 4 -9.44 4.43 -13.41
C LEU A 4 -9.29 4.91 -11.95
N VAL A 5 -9.53 6.20 -11.72
CA VAL A 5 -9.53 6.81 -10.38
C VAL A 5 -10.63 6.20 -9.50
N ASP A 6 -11.85 6.08 -10.03
CA ASP A 6 -12.97 5.48 -9.28
C ASP A 6 -12.71 4.02 -8.88
N GLN A 7 -12.06 3.26 -9.77
CA GLN A 7 -11.71 1.86 -9.50
C GLN A 7 -10.62 1.77 -8.43
N PHE A 8 -9.62 2.65 -8.49
CA PHE A 8 -8.57 2.74 -7.48
C PHE A 8 -9.12 3.12 -6.11
N ASP A 9 -9.95 4.15 -6.02
CA ASP A 9 -10.53 4.62 -4.75
C ASP A 9 -11.41 3.55 -4.09
N ARG A 10 -12.17 2.80 -4.89
CA ARG A 10 -12.93 1.64 -4.40
C ARG A 10 -12.04 0.54 -3.86
N ALA A 11 -10.97 0.19 -4.58
CA ALA A 11 -10.02 -0.83 -4.14
C ALA A 11 -9.32 -0.42 -2.83
N VAL A 12 -8.91 0.84 -2.71
CA VAL A 12 -8.30 1.39 -1.49
C VAL A 12 -9.28 1.36 -0.33
N LYS A 13 -10.54 1.73 -0.56
CA LYS A 13 -11.59 1.69 0.47
C LYS A 13 -11.84 0.26 0.95
N PHE A 14 -12.00 -0.68 0.02
CA PHE A 14 -12.14 -2.10 0.32
C PHE A 14 -10.98 -2.61 1.18
N LEU A 15 -9.74 -2.31 0.80
CA LEU A 15 -8.55 -2.76 1.53
C LEU A 15 -8.48 -2.20 2.97
N LYS A 16 -8.98 -0.98 3.19
CA LYS A 16 -9.02 -0.34 4.52
C LYS A 16 -10.12 -0.90 5.43
N GLU A 17 -11.22 -1.35 4.84
CA GLU A 17 -12.37 -1.92 5.56
C GLU A 17 -12.19 -3.41 5.86
N LEU A 18 -11.16 -4.07 5.30
CA LEU A 18 -10.86 -5.46 5.59
C LEU A 18 -10.56 -5.67 7.10
N PRO A 19 -11.32 -6.53 7.79
CA PRO A 19 -11.03 -6.87 9.17
C PRO A 19 -9.73 -7.68 9.25
N GLN A 20 -8.88 -7.30 10.19
CA GLN A 20 -7.50 -7.79 10.33
C GLN A 20 -7.39 -9.30 10.65
N ASP A 21 -8.50 -9.95 11.03
CA ASP A 21 -8.60 -11.36 11.45
C ASP A 21 -9.34 -12.26 10.44
N THR A 22 -9.51 -11.83 9.18
CA THR A 22 -10.15 -12.67 8.15
C THR A 22 -9.15 -13.46 7.32
N GLU A 23 -9.55 -14.65 6.89
CA GLU A 23 -8.80 -15.60 6.03
C GLU A 23 -8.33 -15.02 4.68
N ILE A 24 -8.75 -13.79 4.37
CA ILE A 24 -8.45 -13.03 3.16
C ILE A 24 -7.26 -12.07 3.40
N GLU A 25 -6.62 -12.11 4.58
CA GLU A 25 -5.49 -11.23 4.88
C GLU A 25 -4.34 -11.46 3.87
N PRO A 26 -3.97 -10.44 3.06
CA PRO A 26 -2.87 -10.58 2.12
C PRO A 26 -1.55 -10.76 2.88
N THR A 27 -0.65 -11.53 2.29
CA THR A 27 0.69 -11.77 2.82
C THR A 27 1.43 -10.43 2.96
N ASN A 28 2.38 -10.34 3.90
CA ASN A 28 3.17 -9.11 4.09
C ASN A 28 3.81 -8.60 2.78
N ASP A 29 4.28 -9.48 1.90
CA ASP A 29 4.80 -9.10 0.58
C ASP A 29 3.75 -8.47 -0.34
N GLU A 30 2.51 -8.97 -0.31
CA GLU A 30 1.40 -8.42 -1.09
C GLU A 30 1.00 -7.04 -0.57
N LYS A 31 0.96 -6.88 0.76
CA LYS A 31 0.74 -5.57 1.41
C LYS A 31 1.81 -4.56 1.02
N LEU A 32 3.08 -4.97 0.95
CA LEU A 32 4.19 -4.10 0.53
C LEU A 32 4.05 -3.68 -0.94
N LYS A 33 3.70 -4.60 -1.84
CA LYS A 33 3.44 -4.27 -3.25
C LYS A 33 2.28 -3.30 -3.40
N LEU A 34 1.17 -3.54 -2.69
CA LEU A 34 0.00 -2.65 -2.68
C LEU A 34 0.34 -1.27 -2.11
N TYR A 35 1.13 -1.22 -1.04
CA TYR A 35 1.61 0.03 -0.45
C TYR A 35 2.47 0.83 -1.43
N GLY A 36 3.42 0.19 -2.11
CA GLY A 36 4.26 0.84 -3.12
C GLY A 36 3.43 1.42 -4.26
N ALA A 37 2.48 0.64 -4.81
CA ALA A 37 1.58 1.12 -5.85
C ALA A 37 0.68 2.28 -5.39
N TYR A 38 0.16 2.20 -4.16
CA TYR A 38 -0.63 3.28 -3.55
C TYR A 38 0.19 4.56 -3.39
N LYS A 39 1.44 4.46 -2.92
CA LYS A 39 2.32 5.62 -2.76
C LYS A 39 2.74 6.23 -4.10
N GLN A 40 3.00 5.41 -5.11
CA GLN A 40 3.30 5.90 -6.47
C GLN A 40 2.10 6.62 -7.09
N ALA A 41 0.89 6.09 -6.93
CA ALA A 41 -0.32 6.70 -7.49
C ALA A 41 -0.71 8.01 -6.79
N THR A 42 -0.45 8.13 -5.48
CA THR A 42 -0.85 9.31 -4.69
C THR A 42 0.23 10.39 -4.59
N SER A 43 1.48 9.98 -4.40
CA SER A 43 2.61 10.86 -4.08
C SER A 43 3.64 10.95 -5.21
N GLY A 44 3.53 10.11 -6.24
CA GLY A 44 4.55 9.99 -7.28
C GLY A 44 5.84 9.37 -6.74
N SER A 45 6.98 9.87 -7.21
CA SER A 45 8.30 9.37 -6.82
C SER A 45 8.58 9.47 -5.31
N CYS A 46 9.34 8.51 -4.78
CA CYS A 46 9.73 8.50 -3.38
C CYS A 46 10.62 9.71 -3.05
N ASN A 47 10.13 10.61 -2.19
CA ASN A 47 10.81 11.85 -1.80
C ASN A 47 11.39 11.80 -0.37
N ILE A 48 11.33 10.64 0.29
CA ILE A 48 11.82 10.46 1.66
C ILE A 48 13.24 9.89 1.65
N ALA A 49 14.06 10.28 2.64
CA ALA A 49 15.40 9.73 2.80
C ALA A 49 15.32 8.25 3.21
N LYS A 50 16.33 7.47 2.80
CA LYS A 50 16.41 6.05 3.13
C LYS A 50 16.41 5.86 4.65
N PRO A 51 15.46 5.10 5.21
CA PRO A 51 15.38 4.88 6.64
C PRO A 51 16.58 4.06 7.15
N PRO A 52 16.89 4.17 8.44
CA PRO A 52 18.00 3.46 9.05
C PRO A 52 17.79 1.95 9.04
N PHE A 53 18.89 1.20 9.07
CA PHE A 53 18.87 -0.25 8.85
C PHE A 53 18.12 -1.05 9.94
N TRP A 54 17.99 -0.50 11.16
CA TRP A 54 17.32 -1.14 12.28
C TRP A 54 15.79 -1.06 12.19
N ASP A 55 15.25 -0.11 11.42
CA ASP A 55 13.81 -0.02 11.17
C ASP A 55 13.45 -0.84 9.94
N ILE A 56 13.30 -2.14 10.15
CA ILE A 56 12.99 -3.12 9.10
C ILE A 56 11.67 -2.76 8.41
N VAL A 57 10.67 -2.28 9.17
CA VAL A 57 9.35 -1.96 8.63
C VAL A 57 9.39 -0.72 7.75
N ALA A 58 10.03 0.36 8.20
CA ALA A 58 10.18 1.55 7.39
C ALA A 58 11.04 1.26 6.16
N LYS A 59 12.11 0.47 6.31
CA LYS A 59 12.99 0.07 5.20
C LYS A 59 12.28 -0.79 4.15
N SER A 60 11.36 -1.65 4.55
CA SER A 60 10.55 -2.44 3.60
C SER A 60 9.50 -1.59 2.87
N LYS A 61 9.06 -0.48 3.47
CA LYS A 61 8.06 0.44 2.90
C LYS A 61 8.67 1.54 2.02
N TRP A 62 9.94 1.90 2.26
CA TRP A 62 10.67 2.92 1.53
C TRP A 62 10.99 2.49 0.10
#